data_AF-A0A538JVD5-F1
#
_entry.id   AF-A0A538JVD5-F1
#
_cell.length_a   1.000
_cell.length_b   1.000
_cell.length_c   1.000
_cell.angle_alpha   90.00
_cell.angle_beta   90.00
_cell.angle_gamma   90.00
#
_symmetry.space_group_name_H-M   'P 1'
#
loop_
_entity.id
_entity.type
_entity.pdbx_description
1 polymer ?
#
loop_
_entity_poly.entity_id
_entity_poly.type
_entity_poly.pdbx_seq_one_letter_code
_entity_poly.pdbx_strand_id
1 'polypeptide(L)'
;MPAAQSSSDSGDRFVPTPASSEHPPTVAVFGAGIAGLTAAHELAERGFGVRVYEPTLDPRSLGKPDGLVVRIGGMAATQYPTLRPSPRPDGTESSADAPTGAIGEHGFRFFPAYYLHLWDMLQRIPVYDQRHDVATAKVTPRTVYDNVQRVITQAVTALDGLPSLVLPRETPRSIAELHGVFNEIRQLGFTQSDISTFLGRILRFLVTSPERRAKELEDVSAYEFFVGVDPDTGVQRYRYSPAFARQILNMPKILAGFDSRFGDARTNISTYVQLNMALDRYDSKADGVLNGPTTDAWFDDWYVHLRKLGVDFEAKMLRGFTLEDGVLTAWVASSSPDWLDHDLRLDPREDSDEDPRNQAEPLDPAPDYYVVATDAFRAELATRPLRDGHDYASS
;
A
#
# COMPACT_ATOMS: atom_id res chain seq x y z
N MET A 1 9.47 -59.59 33.70
CA MET A 1 9.30 -58.40 32.85
C MET A 1 8.05 -57.68 33.32
N PRO A 2 8.14 -56.47 33.90
CA PRO A 2 6.97 -55.70 34.24
C PRO A 2 6.42 -54.99 33.00
N ALA A 3 5.10 -54.93 32.90
CA ALA A 3 4.36 -54.31 31.81
C ALA A 3 4.60 -52.79 31.77
N ALA A 4 4.91 -52.28 30.58
CA ALA A 4 4.96 -50.85 30.32
C ALA A 4 3.53 -50.28 30.37
N GLN A 5 3.30 -49.32 31.23
CA GLN A 5 2.14 -48.44 31.18
C GLN A 5 2.33 -47.49 29.98
N SER A 6 1.53 -47.67 28.92
CA SER A 6 1.39 -46.67 27.87
C SER A 6 0.42 -45.60 28.37
N SER A 7 0.93 -44.44 28.78
CA SER A 7 0.11 -43.24 28.94
C SER A 7 -0.27 -42.73 27.54
N SER A 8 -1.49 -43.03 27.12
CA SER A 8 -2.11 -42.39 25.95
C SER A 8 -2.60 -41.00 26.36
N ASP A 9 -1.70 -40.02 26.34
CA ASP A 9 -2.07 -38.60 26.43
C ASP A 9 -2.40 -38.12 25.01
N SER A 10 -3.59 -38.50 24.53
CA SER A 10 -4.23 -37.89 23.36
C SER A 10 -5.28 -36.91 23.85
N GLY A 11 -4.84 -35.92 24.63
CA GLY A 11 -5.64 -34.72 24.87
C GLY A 11 -5.68 -33.91 23.59
N ASP A 12 -6.84 -33.85 22.93
CA ASP A 12 -7.11 -32.81 21.93
C ASP A 12 -6.74 -31.46 22.58
N ARG A 13 -5.62 -30.87 22.15
CA ARG A 13 -5.25 -29.52 22.55
C ARG A 13 -6.28 -28.59 21.95
N PHE A 14 -7.33 -28.27 22.71
CA PHE A 14 -8.25 -27.21 22.41
C PHE A 14 -7.43 -25.92 22.32
N VAL A 15 -7.19 -25.44 21.09
CA VAL A 15 -6.62 -24.12 20.85
C VAL A 15 -7.82 -23.18 20.76
N PRO A 16 -8.13 -22.39 21.81
CA PRO A 16 -9.23 -21.45 21.73
C PRO A 16 -8.95 -20.44 20.62
N THR A 17 -9.97 -20.09 19.86
CA THR A 17 -9.90 -18.91 18.99
C THR A 17 -9.78 -17.65 19.87
N PRO A 18 -9.07 -16.59 19.44
CA PRO A 18 -8.96 -15.36 20.21
C PRO A 18 -10.32 -14.81 20.67
N ALA A 19 -11.32 -14.83 19.76
CA ALA A 19 -12.71 -14.46 20.05
C ALA A 19 -13.42 -15.30 21.13
N SER A 20 -12.95 -16.52 21.40
CA SER A 20 -13.51 -17.41 22.43
C SER A 20 -12.74 -17.36 23.76
N SER A 21 -11.68 -16.55 23.85
CA SER A 21 -10.88 -16.39 25.08
C SER A 21 -11.56 -15.43 26.06
N GLU A 22 -11.53 -15.73 27.36
CA GLU A 22 -11.94 -14.79 28.42
C GLU A 22 -11.03 -13.56 28.46
N HIS A 23 -9.77 -13.72 28.06
CA HIS A 23 -8.79 -12.66 27.88
C HIS A 23 -8.28 -12.69 26.43
N PRO A 24 -8.88 -11.90 25.54
CA PRO A 24 -8.44 -11.82 24.16
C PRO A 24 -6.96 -11.41 24.09
N PRO A 25 -6.11 -12.15 23.36
CA PRO A 25 -4.73 -11.74 23.14
C PRO A 25 -4.68 -10.36 22.51
N THR A 26 -3.74 -9.54 22.98
CA THR A 26 -3.60 -8.14 22.62
C THR A 26 -2.50 -7.93 21.58
N VAL A 27 -2.70 -6.98 20.67
CA VAL A 27 -1.75 -6.67 19.59
C VAL A 27 -1.53 -5.17 19.49
N ALA A 28 -0.27 -4.74 19.58
CA ALA A 28 0.13 -3.39 19.19
C ALA A 28 0.54 -3.35 17.72
N VAL A 29 -0.13 -2.51 16.93
CA VAL A 29 0.18 -2.27 15.52
C VAL A 29 0.80 -0.88 15.37
N PHE A 30 2.07 -0.81 14.99
CA PHE A 30 2.76 0.47 14.78
C PHE A 30 2.66 0.91 13.32
N GLY A 31 2.00 2.05 13.10
CA GLY A 31 1.72 2.66 11.79
C GLY A 31 0.25 2.51 11.39
N ALA A 32 -0.43 3.62 11.09
CA ALA A 32 -1.81 3.62 10.62
C ALA A 32 -1.92 3.79 9.08
N GLY A 33 -0.92 3.33 8.34
CA GLY A 33 -1.00 3.18 6.87
C GLY A 33 -1.84 1.99 6.43
N ILE A 34 -1.93 1.75 5.11
CA ILE A 34 -2.69 0.63 4.53
C ILE A 34 -2.33 -0.72 5.18
N ALA A 35 -1.03 -1.00 5.38
CA ALA A 35 -0.58 -2.25 5.98
C ALA A 35 -1.07 -2.41 7.43
N GLY A 36 -0.92 -1.37 8.26
CA GLY A 36 -1.32 -1.41 9.66
C GLY A 36 -2.84 -1.46 9.84
N LEU A 37 -3.60 -0.68 9.07
CA LEU A 37 -5.06 -0.74 9.08
C LEU A 37 -5.58 -2.10 8.62
N THR A 38 -4.94 -2.72 7.63
CA THR A 38 -5.27 -4.09 7.18
C THR A 38 -5.01 -5.10 8.28
N ALA A 39 -3.82 -5.06 8.91
CA ALA A 39 -3.48 -5.94 10.01
C ALA A 39 -4.48 -5.78 11.17
N ALA A 40 -4.80 -4.54 11.54
CA ALA A 40 -5.76 -4.24 12.59
C ALA A 40 -7.16 -4.77 12.26
N HIS A 41 -7.63 -4.60 11.02
CA HIS A 41 -8.92 -5.15 10.56
C HIS A 41 -8.95 -6.66 10.72
N GLU A 42 -7.99 -7.37 10.13
CA GLU A 42 -7.96 -8.84 10.13
C GLU A 42 -7.85 -9.41 11.55
N LEU A 43 -7.03 -8.80 12.40
CA LEU A 43 -6.85 -9.23 13.78
C LEU A 43 -8.09 -8.96 14.63
N ALA A 44 -8.71 -7.79 14.49
CA ALA A 44 -9.93 -7.45 15.24
C ALA A 44 -11.10 -8.37 14.86
N GLU A 45 -11.31 -8.68 13.58
CA GLU A 45 -12.34 -9.65 13.13
C GLU A 45 -12.13 -11.04 13.73
N ARG A 46 -10.88 -11.42 14.02
CA ARG A 46 -10.52 -12.70 14.65
C ARG A 46 -10.61 -12.68 16.18
N GLY A 47 -10.94 -11.53 16.76
CA GLY A 47 -11.16 -11.34 18.20
C GLY A 47 -9.88 -11.04 18.98
N PHE A 48 -8.86 -10.44 18.36
CA PHE A 48 -7.72 -9.88 19.11
C PHE A 48 -8.06 -8.49 19.67
N GLY A 49 -7.50 -8.16 20.84
CA GLY A 49 -7.53 -6.80 21.38
C GLY A 49 -6.50 -5.91 20.69
N VAL A 50 -6.90 -5.17 19.66
CA VAL A 50 -5.95 -4.42 18.82
C VAL A 50 -5.87 -2.96 19.22
N ARG A 51 -4.64 -2.45 19.30
CA ARG A 51 -4.36 -1.02 19.38
C ARG A 51 -3.37 -0.58 18.29
N VAL A 52 -3.74 0.46 17.56
CA VAL A 52 -2.93 1.05 16.49
C VAL A 52 -2.23 2.31 17.03
N TYR A 53 -0.93 2.41 16.81
CA TYR A 53 -0.10 3.54 17.22
C TYR A 53 0.38 4.30 15.99
N GLU A 54 0.06 5.58 15.91
CA GLU A 54 0.41 6.44 14.78
C GLU A 54 0.89 7.80 15.30
N PRO A 55 2.15 8.19 15.04
CA PRO A 55 2.67 9.45 15.55
C PRO A 55 2.01 10.69 14.92
N THR A 56 1.53 10.63 13.68
CA THR A 56 1.00 11.81 13.01
C THR A 56 -0.45 12.07 13.43
N LEU A 57 -0.73 13.27 13.93
CA LEU A 57 -2.09 13.69 14.28
C LEU A 57 -2.90 14.03 13.02
N ASP A 58 -4.21 13.78 13.03
CA ASP A 58 -5.06 14.21 11.92
C ASP A 58 -5.16 15.74 11.91
N PRO A 59 -4.74 16.41 10.82
CA PRO A 59 -4.81 17.87 10.74
C PRO A 59 -6.25 18.41 10.87
N ARG A 60 -7.28 17.60 10.60
CA ARG A 60 -8.70 17.94 10.73
C ARG A 60 -9.18 17.94 12.19
N SER A 61 -8.38 17.40 13.11
CA SER A 61 -8.74 17.21 14.52
C SER A 61 -8.08 18.21 15.46
N LEU A 62 -7.23 19.10 14.94
CA LEU A 62 -6.66 20.21 15.70
C LEU A 62 -7.78 21.11 16.23
N GLY A 63 -8.00 21.10 17.55
CA GLY A 63 -9.02 21.91 18.24
C GLY A 63 -10.39 21.26 18.45
N LYS A 64 -10.58 19.98 18.10
CA LYS A 64 -11.82 19.22 18.35
C LYS A 64 -11.50 17.90 19.07
N PRO A 65 -11.76 17.78 20.39
CA PRO A 65 -11.36 16.61 21.19
C PRO A 65 -12.16 15.34 20.89
N ASP A 66 -13.40 15.47 20.39
CA ASP A 66 -14.27 14.33 20.08
C ASP A 66 -14.15 13.99 18.58
N GLY A 67 -13.23 13.09 18.21
CA GLY A 67 -13.01 12.71 16.82
C GLY A 67 -11.73 11.90 16.55
N LEU A 68 -11.42 11.72 15.26
CA LEU A 68 -10.25 10.99 14.75
C LEU A 68 -8.94 11.60 15.24
N VAL A 69 -8.28 10.99 16.23
CA VAL A 69 -7.10 11.59 16.87
C VAL A 69 -5.85 11.54 15.99
N VAL A 70 -5.66 10.45 15.24
CA VAL A 70 -4.46 10.17 14.44
C VAL A 70 -4.75 10.20 12.95
N ARG A 71 -3.75 10.56 12.14
CA ARG A 71 -3.83 10.59 10.68
C ARG A 71 -3.68 9.17 10.13
N ILE A 72 -4.78 8.61 9.65
CA ILE A 72 -4.80 7.28 9.05
C ILE A 72 -4.62 7.32 7.53
N GLY A 73 -4.19 6.19 6.96
CA GLY A 73 -3.98 5.99 5.53
C GLY A 73 -2.53 6.14 5.07
N GLY A 74 -1.66 6.72 5.89
CA GLY A 74 -0.24 6.93 5.58
C GLY A 74 -0.05 7.67 4.25
N MET A 75 0.83 7.14 3.38
CA MET A 75 1.08 7.72 2.05
C MET A 75 -0.15 7.76 1.13
N ALA A 76 -1.19 6.97 1.39
CA ALA A 76 -2.41 6.99 0.60
C ALA A 76 -3.41 8.06 1.07
N ALA A 77 -3.18 8.68 2.23
CA ALA A 77 -4.08 9.67 2.81
C ALA A 77 -4.14 10.95 1.95
N THR A 78 -5.33 11.54 1.88
CA THR A 78 -5.51 12.87 1.30
C THR A 78 -4.64 13.88 2.04
N GLN A 79 -3.97 14.75 1.29
CA GLN A 79 -3.18 15.84 1.82
C GLN A 79 -4.07 17.09 1.88
N TYR A 80 -4.43 17.48 3.09
CA TYR A 80 -5.14 18.73 3.34
C TYR A 80 -4.11 19.84 3.51
N PRO A 81 -4.15 20.92 2.71
CA PRO A 81 -3.28 22.05 2.93
C PRO A 81 -3.65 22.72 4.24
N THR A 82 -2.79 22.56 5.25
CA THR A 82 -2.80 23.41 6.44
C THR A 82 -2.16 24.74 6.04
N LEU A 83 -2.96 25.65 5.48
CA LEU A 83 -2.50 27.03 5.38
C LEU A 83 -2.38 27.55 6.82
N ARG A 84 -1.16 27.59 7.35
CA ARG A 84 -0.85 28.52 8.45
C ARG A 84 -1.40 29.87 8.00
N PRO A 85 -2.16 30.61 8.84
CA PRO A 85 -2.69 31.90 8.45
C PRO A 85 -1.55 32.77 7.94
N SER A 86 -1.45 32.94 6.63
CA SER A 86 -0.56 33.93 6.06
C SER A 86 -1.32 35.24 6.18
N PRO A 87 -0.75 36.28 6.80
CA PRO A 87 -1.40 37.58 6.84
C PRO A 87 -1.68 37.98 5.39
N ARG A 88 -2.95 38.16 5.07
CA ARG A 88 -3.31 38.71 3.76
C ARG A 88 -2.63 40.08 3.62
N PRO A 89 -2.34 40.54 2.39
CA PRO A 89 -1.73 41.85 2.18
C PRO A 89 -2.50 43.02 2.81
N ASP A 90 -3.77 42.81 3.16
CA ASP A 90 -4.66 43.76 3.83
C ASP A 90 -4.64 43.68 5.38
N GLY A 91 -3.80 42.81 5.96
CA GLY A 91 -3.66 42.63 7.40
C GLY A 91 -4.76 41.81 8.05
N THR A 92 -5.67 41.21 7.28
CA THR A 92 -6.70 40.32 7.84
C THR A 92 -6.17 38.90 8.02
N GLU A 93 -6.33 38.34 9.22
CA GLU A 93 -6.04 36.93 9.49
C GLU A 93 -7.04 36.05 8.70
N SER A 94 -6.55 35.02 8.00
CA SER A 94 -7.45 34.04 7.40
C SER A 94 -8.14 33.27 8.51
N SER A 95 -9.47 33.19 8.47
CA SER A 95 -10.26 32.32 9.35
C SER A 95 -9.65 30.92 9.37
N ALA A 96 -9.34 30.44 10.58
CA ALA A 96 -8.67 29.16 10.84
C ALA A 96 -9.54 27.92 10.50
N ASP A 97 -10.81 28.11 10.13
CA ASP A 97 -11.82 27.05 10.19
C ASP A 97 -12.14 26.37 8.84
N ALA A 98 -11.39 26.63 7.77
CA ALA A 98 -11.54 25.87 6.53
C ALA A 98 -10.20 25.68 5.80
N PRO A 99 -9.90 24.48 5.28
CA PRO A 99 -8.81 24.30 4.34
C PRO A 99 -9.06 25.15 3.09
N THR A 100 -8.38 26.29 2.95
CA THR A 100 -8.57 27.21 1.82
C THR A 100 -7.67 26.89 0.61
N GLY A 101 -7.15 25.66 0.52
CA GLY A 101 -6.27 25.21 -0.58
C GLY A 101 -6.80 23.96 -1.28
N ALA A 102 -6.27 23.70 -2.49
CA ALA A 102 -6.56 22.47 -3.21
C ALA A 102 -6.05 21.26 -2.42
N ILE A 103 -6.92 20.29 -2.20
CA ILE A 103 -6.55 18.99 -1.64
C ILE A 103 -5.62 18.23 -2.59
N GLY A 104 -4.58 17.62 -2.05
CA GLY A 104 -3.61 16.82 -2.77
C GLY A 104 -3.80 15.33 -2.51
N GLU A 105 -3.36 14.50 -3.44
CA GLU A 105 -3.33 13.04 -3.30
C GLU A 105 -1.93 12.59 -3.73
N HIS A 106 -1.25 11.81 -2.90
CA HIS A 106 0.13 11.41 -3.18
C HIS A 106 0.20 10.34 -4.28
N GLY A 107 -0.67 9.33 -4.20
CA GLY A 107 -0.66 8.17 -5.08
C GLY A 107 -1.57 8.32 -6.31
N PHE A 108 -1.27 7.52 -7.35
CA PHE A 108 -2.19 7.30 -8.45
C PHE A 108 -3.45 6.60 -7.88
N ARG A 109 -4.60 7.28 -7.91
CA ARG A 109 -5.86 6.82 -7.28
C ARG A 109 -6.58 5.75 -8.10
N PHE A 110 -5.78 4.89 -8.74
CA PHE A 110 -6.17 3.87 -9.70
C PHE A 110 -5.94 2.51 -9.06
N PHE A 111 -7.00 1.71 -9.00
CA PHE A 111 -7.01 0.38 -8.40
C PHE A 111 -7.19 -0.64 -9.52
N PRO A 112 -6.14 -1.39 -9.88
CA PRO A 112 -6.26 -2.43 -10.87
C PRO A 112 -7.18 -3.58 -10.43
N ALA A 113 -7.92 -4.16 -11.37
CA ALA A 113 -8.81 -5.30 -11.10
C ALA A 113 -8.11 -6.50 -10.43
N TYR A 114 -6.81 -6.70 -10.68
CA TYR A 114 -6.04 -7.81 -10.11
C TYR A 114 -5.59 -7.58 -8.65
N TYR A 115 -5.90 -6.43 -8.03
CA TYR A 115 -5.67 -6.22 -6.58
C TYR A 115 -6.71 -6.96 -5.74
N LEU A 116 -6.69 -8.30 -5.79
CA LEU A 116 -7.74 -9.15 -5.22
C LEU A 116 -8.04 -8.85 -3.75
N HIS A 117 -6.99 -8.67 -2.93
CA HIS A 117 -7.11 -8.37 -1.51
C HIS A 117 -7.67 -6.97 -1.23
N LEU A 118 -7.37 -6.00 -2.09
CA LEU A 118 -7.95 -4.66 -1.95
C LEU A 118 -9.46 -4.73 -2.18
N TRP A 119 -9.90 -5.37 -3.26
CA TRP A 119 -11.34 -5.47 -3.56
C TRP A 119 -12.11 -6.20 -2.47
N ASP A 120 -11.53 -7.27 -1.93
CA ASP A 120 -12.09 -7.96 -0.77
C ASP A 120 -12.20 -7.02 0.44
N MET A 121 -11.17 -6.21 0.70
CA MET A 121 -11.20 -5.24 1.79
C MET A 121 -12.24 -4.14 1.65
N LEU A 122 -12.33 -3.52 0.47
CA LEU A 122 -13.29 -2.45 0.23
C LEU A 122 -14.75 -2.94 0.38
N GLN A 123 -15.02 -4.21 0.09
CA GLN A 123 -16.34 -4.83 0.27
C GLN A 123 -16.67 -5.11 1.74
N ARG A 124 -15.67 -5.30 2.60
CA ARG A 124 -15.87 -5.59 4.03
C ARG A 124 -16.03 -4.33 4.88
N ILE A 125 -15.64 -3.15 4.38
CA ILE A 125 -15.79 -1.89 5.11
C ILE A 125 -17.13 -1.25 4.73
N PRO A 126 -18.11 -1.15 5.67
CA PRO A 126 -19.36 -0.48 5.42
C PRO A 126 -19.17 1.03 5.32
N VAL A 127 -20.04 1.70 4.55
CA VAL A 127 -20.20 3.15 4.62
C VAL A 127 -21.10 3.48 5.80
N TYR A 128 -20.71 4.46 6.60
CA TYR A 128 -21.45 4.92 7.77
C TYR A 128 -22.17 6.24 7.52
N ASP A 129 -23.37 6.38 8.07
CA ASP A 129 -23.96 7.70 8.24
C ASP A 129 -23.25 8.45 9.39
N GLN A 130 -23.38 9.78 9.42
CA GLN A 130 -22.89 10.63 10.52
C GLN A 130 -21.45 10.31 10.99
N ARG A 131 -20.54 10.02 10.06
CA ARG A 131 -19.14 9.60 10.28
C ARG A 131 -18.29 10.42 11.26
N HIS A 132 -18.74 11.63 11.59
CA HIS A 132 -18.06 12.52 12.53
C HIS A 132 -18.21 12.11 13.99
N ASP A 133 -19.17 11.24 14.32
CA ASP A 133 -19.35 10.69 15.66
C ASP A 133 -19.47 9.16 15.59
N VAL A 134 -18.42 8.48 16.04
CA VAL A 134 -18.30 7.01 16.04
C VAL A 134 -19.44 6.36 16.85
N ALA A 135 -19.89 7.01 17.92
CA ALA A 135 -20.91 6.48 18.82
C ALA A 135 -22.29 6.47 18.14
N THR A 136 -22.63 7.53 17.39
CA THR A 136 -23.93 7.65 16.72
C THR A 136 -23.95 7.07 15.31
N ALA A 137 -22.79 6.91 14.66
CA ALA A 137 -22.67 6.41 13.30
C ALA A 137 -23.34 5.04 13.11
N LYS A 138 -24.20 4.92 12.10
CA LYS A 138 -24.92 3.69 11.74
C LYS A 138 -24.47 3.16 10.39
N VAL A 139 -24.46 1.84 10.31
CA VAL A 139 -24.13 1.11 9.07
C VAL A 139 -25.20 1.39 8.01
N THR A 140 -24.75 1.75 6.81
CA THR A 140 -25.60 1.81 5.61
C THR A 140 -25.49 0.49 4.82
N PRO A 141 -26.38 0.20 3.85
CA PRO A 141 -26.23 -1.00 3.01
C PRO A 141 -25.08 -0.91 1.99
N ARG A 142 -24.38 0.23 1.90
CA ARG A 142 -23.25 0.44 1.01
C ARG A 142 -21.93 0.09 1.69
N THR A 143 -20.94 -0.24 0.88
CA THR A 143 -19.56 -0.50 1.30
C THR A 143 -18.63 0.50 0.63
N VAL A 144 -17.39 0.62 1.10
CA VAL A 144 -16.38 1.48 0.46
C VAL A 144 -16.16 1.09 -0.99
N TYR A 145 -16.35 -0.19 -1.34
CA TYR A 145 -16.33 -0.66 -2.73
C TYR A 145 -17.30 0.13 -3.63
N ASP A 146 -18.48 0.52 -3.13
CA ASP A 146 -19.46 1.33 -3.88
C ASP A 146 -19.00 2.78 -4.12
N ASN A 147 -17.90 3.21 -3.50
CA ASN A 147 -17.27 4.50 -3.78
C ASN A 147 -16.25 4.41 -4.91
N VAL A 148 -15.97 3.22 -5.45
CA VAL A 148 -15.06 3.03 -6.59
C VAL A 148 -15.84 3.09 -7.91
N GLN A 149 -15.37 3.94 -8.81
CA GLN A 149 -15.91 4.14 -10.16
C GLN A 149 -15.02 3.45 -11.18
N ARG A 150 -15.64 2.66 -12.06
CA ARG A 150 -14.93 1.97 -13.14
C ARG A 150 -14.26 2.96 -14.09
N VAL A 151 -13.02 2.65 -14.47
CA VAL A 151 -12.27 3.38 -15.49
C VAL A 151 -12.59 2.82 -16.87
N ILE A 152 -13.23 3.63 -17.71
CA ILE A 152 -13.64 3.24 -19.07
C ILE A 152 -12.66 3.72 -20.16
N THR A 153 -11.80 4.69 -19.82
CA THR A 153 -10.81 5.29 -20.73
C THR A 153 -9.49 5.47 -20.02
N GLN A 154 -8.38 5.27 -20.74
CA GLN A 154 -7.03 5.54 -20.28
C GLN A 154 -6.36 6.55 -21.22
N ALA A 155 -5.60 7.50 -20.67
CA ALA A 155 -4.83 8.43 -21.47
C ALA A 155 -3.36 8.06 -21.43
N VAL A 156 -2.72 7.97 -22.60
CA VAL A 156 -1.27 7.88 -22.73
C VAL A 156 -0.77 9.24 -23.19
N THR A 157 -0.11 9.97 -22.30
CA THR A 157 0.58 11.20 -22.69
C THR A 157 1.77 10.81 -23.55
N ALA A 158 1.70 11.16 -24.83
CA ALA A 158 2.79 10.94 -25.74
C ALA A 158 3.98 11.82 -25.31
N LEU A 159 5.17 11.23 -25.30
CA LEU A 159 6.42 11.97 -25.12
C LEU A 159 6.59 12.91 -26.34
N ASP A 160 7.30 14.02 -26.14
CA ASP A 160 7.72 14.94 -27.22
C ASP A 160 6.61 15.81 -27.85
N GLY A 161 5.66 16.31 -27.05
CA GLY A 161 4.70 17.36 -27.48
C GLY A 161 3.57 16.87 -28.40
N LEU A 162 3.46 15.55 -28.59
CA LEU A 162 2.33 14.91 -29.24
C LEU A 162 1.08 14.95 -28.33
N PRO A 163 -0.13 15.01 -28.91
CA PRO A 163 -1.35 15.03 -28.12
C PRO A 163 -1.49 13.74 -27.30
N SER A 164 -1.99 13.87 -26.06
CA SER A 164 -2.34 12.70 -25.25
C SER A 164 -3.38 11.85 -25.98
N LEU A 165 -3.09 10.57 -26.10
CA LEU A 165 -3.96 9.61 -26.76
C LEU A 165 -4.93 9.03 -25.73
N VAL A 166 -6.23 9.19 -25.94
CA VAL A 166 -7.26 8.63 -25.05
C VAL A 166 -7.74 7.31 -25.64
N LEU A 167 -7.24 6.21 -25.09
CA LEU A 167 -7.60 4.87 -25.51
C LEU A 167 -8.76 4.33 -24.67
N PRO A 168 -9.63 3.49 -25.25
CA PRO A 168 -10.58 2.70 -24.48
C PRO A 168 -9.83 1.82 -23.47
N ARG A 169 -10.37 1.71 -22.25
CA ARG A 169 -9.91 0.76 -21.22
C ARG A 169 -10.87 -0.41 -21.07
N GLU A 170 -11.59 -0.72 -22.15
CA GLU A 170 -12.58 -1.77 -22.20
C GLU A 170 -12.49 -2.49 -23.54
N THR A 171 -12.85 -3.76 -23.58
CA THR A 171 -12.86 -4.54 -24.82
C THR A 171 -13.69 -3.83 -25.90
N PRO A 172 -13.16 -3.64 -27.14
CA PRO A 172 -13.91 -3.04 -28.23
C PRO A 172 -15.22 -3.78 -28.51
N ARG A 173 -16.32 -3.05 -28.68
CA ARG A 173 -17.66 -3.61 -28.95
C ARG A 173 -17.86 -4.01 -30.41
N SER A 174 -17.02 -3.47 -31.31
CA SER A 174 -17.18 -3.64 -32.74
C SER A 174 -15.84 -3.61 -33.48
N ILE A 175 -15.87 -4.08 -34.72
CA ILE A 175 -14.72 -3.97 -35.65
C ILE A 175 -14.35 -2.50 -35.89
N ALA A 176 -15.32 -1.57 -35.86
CA ALA A 176 -15.07 -0.15 -36.01
C ALA A 176 -14.28 0.43 -34.81
N GLU A 177 -14.65 0.07 -33.58
CA GLU A 177 -13.89 0.45 -32.38
C GLU A 177 -12.48 -0.16 -32.40
N LEU A 178 -12.36 -1.43 -32.81
CA LEU A 178 -11.06 -2.09 -32.97
C LEU A 178 -10.18 -1.37 -34.00
N HIS A 179 -10.75 -0.98 -35.14
CA HIS A 179 -10.06 -0.16 -36.14
C HIS A 179 -9.63 1.20 -35.60
N GLY A 180 -10.45 1.84 -34.76
CA GLY A 180 -10.09 3.07 -34.04
C GLY A 180 -8.83 2.91 -33.21
N VAL A 181 -8.79 1.87 -32.36
CA VAL A 181 -7.62 1.53 -31.54
C VAL A 181 -6.37 1.28 -32.40
N PHE A 182 -6.50 0.54 -33.50
CA PHE A 182 -5.38 0.31 -34.42
C PHE A 182 -4.85 1.59 -35.07
N ASN A 183 -5.74 2.50 -35.47
CA ASN A 183 -5.36 3.78 -36.06
C ASN A 183 -4.67 4.67 -35.04
N GLU A 184 -5.14 4.68 -33.80
CA GLU A 184 -4.54 5.41 -32.69
C GLU A 184 -3.14 4.88 -32.33
N ILE A 185 -2.95 3.55 -32.28
CA ILE A 185 -1.62 2.94 -32.07
C ILE A 185 -0.65 3.33 -33.20
N ARG A 186 -1.11 3.43 -34.45
CA ARG A 186 -0.28 3.89 -35.57
C ARG A 186 0.20 5.33 -35.42
N GLN A 187 -0.57 6.19 -34.73
CA GLN A 187 -0.16 7.57 -34.46
C GLN A 187 1.03 7.66 -33.48
N LEU A 188 1.32 6.59 -32.74
CA LEU A 188 2.50 6.52 -31.85
C LEU A 188 3.83 6.37 -32.62
N GLY A 189 3.79 6.21 -33.95
CA GLY A 189 4.99 6.19 -34.79
C GLY A 189 5.86 4.94 -34.64
N PHE A 190 5.32 3.86 -34.07
CA PHE A 190 6.04 2.60 -33.90
C PHE A 190 6.17 1.82 -35.20
N THR A 191 7.32 1.16 -35.40
CA THR A 191 7.52 0.33 -36.59
C THR A 191 6.80 -1.01 -36.45
N GLN A 192 6.38 -1.60 -37.57
CA GLN A 192 5.78 -2.95 -37.57
C GLN A 192 6.72 -4.01 -36.99
N SER A 193 8.04 -3.83 -37.17
CA SER A 193 9.05 -4.71 -36.61
C SER A 193 9.12 -4.60 -35.08
N ASP A 194 8.98 -3.40 -34.52
CA ASP A 194 8.97 -3.22 -33.06
C ASP A 194 7.77 -3.94 -32.44
N ILE A 195 6.59 -3.73 -33.02
CA ILE A 195 5.32 -4.31 -32.55
C ILE A 195 5.37 -5.84 -32.63
N SER A 196 5.77 -6.41 -33.77
CA SER A 196 5.82 -7.87 -33.95
C SER A 196 6.82 -8.53 -33.00
N THR A 197 8.00 -7.93 -32.82
CA THR A 197 9.01 -8.39 -31.86
C THR A 197 8.45 -8.36 -30.44
N PHE A 198 7.89 -7.23 -30.02
CA PHE A 198 7.33 -7.07 -28.67
C PHE A 198 6.22 -8.07 -28.39
N LEU A 199 5.25 -8.22 -29.30
CA LEU A 199 4.17 -9.20 -29.17
C LEU A 199 4.69 -10.63 -29.10
N GLY A 200 5.73 -10.97 -29.88
CA GLY A 200 6.42 -12.26 -29.79
C GLY A 200 7.07 -12.49 -28.42
N ARG A 201 7.66 -11.45 -27.82
CA ARG A 201 8.21 -11.52 -26.45
C ARG A 201 7.11 -11.70 -25.40
N ILE A 202 6.00 -10.99 -25.52
CA ILE A 202 4.84 -11.17 -24.62
C ILE A 202 4.26 -12.58 -24.77
N LEU A 203 4.08 -13.08 -26.00
CA LEU A 203 3.60 -14.44 -26.22
C LEU A 203 4.55 -15.47 -25.61
N ARG A 204 5.87 -15.32 -25.78
CA ARG A 204 6.88 -16.18 -25.12
C ARG A 204 6.68 -16.19 -23.61
N PHE A 205 6.45 -15.04 -23.00
CA PHE A 205 6.17 -14.94 -21.56
C PHE A 205 4.90 -15.73 -21.21
N LEU A 206 3.80 -15.49 -21.92
CA LEU A 206 2.50 -16.12 -21.68
C LEU A 206 2.55 -17.65 -21.79
N VAL A 207 3.33 -18.21 -22.73
CA VAL A 207 3.49 -19.66 -22.89
C VAL A 207 4.58 -20.28 -22.00
N THR A 208 5.31 -19.47 -21.23
CA THR A 208 6.27 -19.96 -20.22
C THR A 208 5.52 -20.28 -18.93
N SER A 209 5.73 -21.46 -18.35
CA SER A 209 5.06 -21.88 -17.11
C SER A 209 5.47 -20.99 -15.91
N PRO A 210 4.63 -20.85 -14.88
CA PRO A 210 4.96 -20.06 -13.69
C PRO A 210 6.30 -20.46 -13.03
N GLU A 211 6.57 -21.77 -12.92
CA GLU A 211 7.82 -22.30 -12.37
C GLU A 211 9.05 -21.85 -13.16
N ARG A 212 8.97 -21.90 -14.49
CA ARG A 212 10.04 -21.41 -15.36
C ARG A 212 10.18 -19.90 -15.31
N ARG A 213 9.09 -19.15 -15.19
CA ARG A 213 9.17 -17.69 -15.00
C ARG A 213 9.89 -17.34 -13.69
N ALA A 214 9.62 -18.03 -12.59
CA ALA A 214 10.35 -17.85 -11.34
C ALA A 214 11.84 -18.16 -11.52
N LYS A 215 12.17 -19.33 -12.07
CA LYS A 215 13.56 -19.76 -12.19
C LYS A 215 14.39 -18.96 -13.21
N GLU A 216 13.81 -18.58 -14.35
CA GLU A 216 14.56 -18.03 -15.49
C GLU A 216 14.46 -16.50 -15.60
N LEU A 217 13.43 -15.87 -15.01
CA LEU A 217 13.10 -14.45 -15.27
C LEU A 217 13.13 -13.56 -14.02
N GLU A 218 13.30 -14.11 -12.82
CA GLU A 218 13.38 -13.35 -11.57
C GLU A 218 14.72 -12.62 -11.41
N ASP A 219 15.80 -13.17 -11.97
CA ASP A 219 17.13 -12.54 -11.96
C ASP A 219 17.47 -11.81 -13.27
N VAL A 220 16.48 -11.63 -14.15
CA VAL A 220 16.67 -10.97 -15.45
C VAL A 220 15.83 -9.71 -15.47
N SER A 221 16.42 -8.56 -15.82
CA SER A 221 15.64 -7.34 -15.92
C SER A 221 14.59 -7.42 -17.03
N ALA A 222 13.46 -6.73 -16.85
CA ALA A 222 12.41 -6.68 -17.87
C ALA A 222 12.95 -6.18 -19.23
N TYR A 223 13.85 -5.20 -19.21
CA TYR A 223 14.49 -4.68 -20.41
C TYR A 223 15.35 -5.73 -21.12
N GLU A 224 16.22 -6.45 -20.38
CA GLU A 224 17.03 -7.55 -20.93
C GLU A 224 16.15 -8.65 -21.51
N PHE A 225 15.03 -8.96 -20.87
CA PHE A 225 14.06 -9.88 -21.45
C PHE A 225 13.56 -9.39 -22.81
N PHE A 226 13.17 -8.12 -22.95
CA PHE A 226 12.64 -7.61 -24.22
C PHE A 226 13.68 -7.54 -25.34
N VAL A 227 14.91 -7.11 -25.04
CA VAL A 227 15.99 -7.03 -26.06
C VAL A 227 16.63 -8.39 -26.33
N GLY A 228 16.58 -9.32 -25.36
CA GLY A 228 17.18 -10.64 -25.40
C GLY A 228 18.71 -10.57 -25.54
N VAL A 229 19.45 -11.12 -24.58
CA VAL A 229 20.91 -11.18 -24.69
C VAL A 229 21.34 -12.57 -25.15
N ASP A 230 22.23 -12.61 -26.13
CA ASP A 230 22.87 -13.85 -26.53
C ASP A 230 23.94 -14.23 -25.49
N PRO A 231 23.88 -15.44 -24.88
CA PRO A 231 24.76 -15.80 -23.78
C PRO A 231 26.21 -15.99 -24.22
N ASP A 232 26.46 -16.33 -25.49
CA ASP A 232 27.81 -16.60 -25.99
C ASP A 232 28.52 -15.30 -26.43
N THR A 233 27.76 -14.36 -26.99
CA THR A 233 28.31 -13.13 -27.59
C THR A 233 28.02 -11.86 -26.78
N GLY A 234 27.08 -11.90 -25.84
CA GLY A 234 26.62 -10.74 -25.08
C GLY A 234 25.83 -9.72 -25.92
N VAL A 235 25.54 -10.03 -27.18
CA VAL A 235 24.88 -9.08 -28.11
C VAL A 235 23.36 -9.17 -27.98
N GLN A 236 22.68 -8.03 -28.10
CA GLN A 236 21.22 -7.96 -28.16
C GLN A 236 20.70 -8.67 -29.40
N ARG A 237 19.82 -9.66 -29.19
CA ARG A 237 19.15 -10.45 -30.23
C ARG A 237 18.05 -9.67 -30.93
N TYR A 238 17.37 -8.79 -30.21
CA TYR A 238 16.28 -7.96 -30.70
C TYR A 238 16.62 -6.48 -30.55
N ARG A 239 16.43 -5.72 -31.64
CA ARG A 239 16.65 -4.27 -31.67
C ARG A 239 15.33 -3.58 -31.90
N TYR A 240 15.04 -2.61 -31.04
CA TYR A 240 13.88 -1.74 -31.18
C TYR A 240 14.31 -0.38 -31.72
N SER A 241 13.39 0.31 -32.40
CA SER A 241 13.58 1.73 -32.72
C SER A 241 13.81 2.55 -31.44
N PRO A 242 14.54 3.68 -31.51
CA PRO A 242 14.80 4.50 -30.32
C PRO A 242 13.53 4.95 -29.59
N ALA A 243 12.44 5.22 -30.31
CA ALA A 243 11.15 5.60 -29.73
C ALA A 243 10.54 4.43 -28.93
N PHE A 244 10.52 3.23 -29.51
CA PHE A 244 9.95 2.05 -28.85
C PHE A 244 10.80 1.58 -27.66
N ALA A 245 12.14 1.66 -27.76
CA ALA A 245 13.04 1.37 -26.65
C ALA A 245 12.78 2.29 -25.44
N ARG A 246 12.52 3.59 -25.68
CA ARG A 246 12.09 4.52 -24.62
C ARG A 246 10.76 4.10 -24.01
N GLN A 247 9.81 3.65 -24.83
CA GLN A 247 8.51 3.17 -24.34
C GLN A 247 8.67 1.95 -23.42
N ILE A 248 9.48 0.95 -23.78
CA ILE A 248 9.74 -0.23 -22.92
C ILE A 248 10.32 0.18 -21.57
N LEU A 249 11.22 1.18 -21.55
CA LEU A 249 11.85 1.67 -20.32
C LEU A 249 10.90 2.49 -19.44
N ASN A 250 9.94 3.19 -20.04
CA ASN A 250 9.04 4.10 -19.33
C ASN A 250 7.70 3.46 -18.95
N MET A 251 7.24 2.45 -19.69
CA MET A 251 5.92 1.83 -19.50
C MET A 251 5.68 1.36 -18.06
N PRO A 252 6.60 0.67 -17.37
CA PRO A 252 6.34 0.21 -15.99
C PRO A 252 6.42 1.33 -14.94
N LYS A 253 7.07 2.45 -15.28
CA LYS A 253 7.19 3.62 -14.37
C LYS A 253 5.84 4.30 -14.17
N ILE A 254 5.03 4.37 -15.23
CA ILE A 254 3.77 5.13 -15.23
C ILE A 254 2.69 4.46 -14.38
N LEU A 255 2.61 3.13 -14.39
CA LEU A 255 1.51 2.39 -13.74
C LEU A 255 1.92 1.64 -12.48
N ALA A 256 3.21 1.32 -12.33
CA ALA A 256 3.68 0.44 -11.26
C ALA A 256 4.90 0.99 -10.51
N GLY A 257 5.44 2.15 -10.91
CA GLY A 257 6.57 2.78 -10.23
C GLY A 257 7.90 2.03 -10.32
N PHE A 258 8.02 1.04 -11.21
CA PHE A 258 9.24 0.23 -11.38
C PHE A 258 10.04 0.67 -12.61
N ASP A 259 11.38 0.58 -12.55
CA ASP A 259 12.25 0.77 -13.71
C ASP A 259 12.56 -0.57 -14.38
N SER A 260 12.32 -0.69 -15.69
CA SER A 260 12.52 -1.94 -16.45
C SER A 260 13.97 -2.45 -16.45
N ARG A 261 14.96 -1.64 -16.07
CA ARG A 261 16.37 -2.04 -15.98
C ARG A 261 16.72 -2.72 -14.66
N PHE A 262 15.98 -2.41 -13.60
CA PHE A 262 16.25 -2.92 -12.25
C PHE A 262 15.18 -3.91 -11.79
N GLY A 263 13.93 -3.71 -12.22
CA GLY A 263 12.84 -4.64 -11.94
C GLY A 263 12.94 -5.90 -12.78
N ASP A 264 12.72 -7.04 -12.13
CA ASP A 264 12.78 -8.33 -12.77
C ASP A 264 11.67 -8.53 -13.82
N ALA A 265 11.96 -9.37 -14.82
CA ALA A 265 11.07 -9.61 -15.94
C ALA A 265 9.80 -10.34 -15.52
N ARG A 266 9.86 -11.22 -14.51
CA ARG A 266 8.68 -11.94 -14.01
C ARG A 266 7.64 -10.98 -13.45
N THR A 267 8.02 -10.12 -12.51
CA THR A 267 7.12 -9.16 -11.84
C THR A 267 6.62 -8.11 -12.82
N ASN A 268 7.52 -7.53 -13.59
CA ASN A 268 7.19 -6.42 -14.48
C ASN A 268 6.22 -6.84 -15.60
N ILE A 269 6.51 -7.96 -16.27
CA ILE A 269 5.69 -8.43 -17.38
C ILE A 269 4.38 -9.04 -16.86
N SER A 270 4.39 -9.72 -15.70
CA SER A 270 3.14 -10.18 -15.07
C SER A 270 2.22 -9.01 -14.74
N THR A 271 2.77 -7.91 -14.22
CA THR A 271 2.02 -6.68 -13.92
C THR A 271 1.45 -6.09 -15.19
N TYR A 272 2.27 -5.93 -16.24
CA TYR A 272 1.83 -5.41 -17.52
C TYR A 272 0.71 -6.23 -18.16
N VAL A 273 0.85 -7.56 -18.15
CA VAL A 273 -0.14 -8.49 -18.69
C VAL A 273 -1.45 -8.41 -17.89
N GLN A 274 -1.38 -8.44 -16.56
CA GLN A 274 -2.58 -8.38 -15.70
C GLN A 274 -3.34 -7.07 -15.86
N LEU A 275 -2.62 -5.93 -15.94
CA LEU A 275 -3.23 -4.66 -16.31
C LEU A 275 -3.99 -4.82 -17.63
N ASN A 276 -3.41 -5.40 -18.66
CA ASN A 276 -4.06 -5.44 -19.98
C ASN A 276 -5.05 -6.59 -20.20
N MET A 277 -5.22 -7.52 -19.25
CA MET A 277 -6.13 -8.67 -19.39
C MET A 277 -7.50 -8.46 -18.73
N ALA A 278 -7.61 -7.62 -17.70
CA ALA A 278 -8.88 -7.35 -17.00
C ALA A 278 -9.70 -6.23 -17.68
N LEU A 279 -9.95 -6.38 -18.99
CA LEU A 279 -10.64 -5.39 -19.83
C LEU A 279 -12.13 -5.72 -20.07
N ASP A 280 -12.62 -6.83 -19.52
CA ASP A 280 -14.00 -7.26 -19.74
C ASP A 280 -14.99 -6.30 -19.07
N ARG A 281 -15.94 -5.81 -19.88
CA ARG A 281 -16.98 -4.87 -19.50
C ARG A 281 -18.00 -5.49 -18.53
N TYR A 282 -18.14 -6.81 -18.55
CA TYR A 282 -19.10 -7.54 -17.72
C TYR A 282 -18.49 -8.06 -16.41
N ASP A 283 -17.18 -7.90 -16.22
CA ASP A 283 -16.55 -8.24 -14.96
C ASP A 283 -16.99 -7.24 -13.87
N SER A 284 -17.40 -7.77 -12.73
CA SER A 284 -17.64 -6.97 -11.53
C SER A 284 -16.34 -6.44 -10.95
N LYS A 285 -15.20 -7.06 -11.26
CA LYS A 285 -13.87 -6.58 -10.87
C LYS A 285 -13.20 -5.89 -12.04
N ALA A 286 -13.26 -4.57 -12.05
CA ALA A 286 -12.60 -3.77 -13.07
C ALA A 286 -11.75 -2.67 -12.44
N ASP A 287 -10.83 -2.17 -13.24
CA ASP A 287 -10.01 -1.04 -12.86
C ASP A 287 -10.89 0.12 -12.41
N GLY A 288 -10.54 0.74 -11.29
CA GLY A 288 -11.40 1.75 -10.67
C GLY A 288 -10.65 2.90 -10.04
N VAL A 289 -11.34 4.02 -9.86
CA VAL A 289 -10.89 5.21 -9.13
C VAL A 289 -11.94 5.61 -8.10
N LEU A 290 -11.55 6.17 -6.95
CA LEU A 290 -12.51 6.63 -5.95
C LEU A 290 -13.30 7.86 -6.44
N ASN A 291 -14.57 7.95 -6.03
CA ASN A 291 -15.52 9.02 -6.38
C ASN A 291 -15.38 10.31 -5.54
N GLY A 292 -14.40 10.39 -4.66
CA GLY A 292 -14.12 11.53 -3.77
C GLY A 292 -12.69 11.41 -3.23
N PRO A 293 -12.20 12.32 -2.37
CA PRO A 293 -10.85 12.24 -1.78
C PRO A 293 -10.64 10.90 -1.03
N THR A 294 -9.41 10.39 -0.99
CA THR A 294 -9.16 9.02 -0.49
C THR A 294 -9.55 8.88 0.98
N THR A 295 -9.26 9.92 1.77
CA THR A 295 -9.63 9.94 3.17
C THR A 295 -11.15 9.93 3.35
N ASP A 296 -11.89 10.77 2.63
CA ASP A 296 -13.35 10.85 2.72
C ASP A 296 -14.08 9.61 2.18
N ALA A 297 -13.61 9.07 1.05
CA ALA A 297 -14.29 8.02 0.32
C ALA A 297 -13.95 6.61 0.84
N TRP A 298 -12.92 6.49 1.70
CA TRP A 298 -12.46 5.21 2.23
C TRP A 298 -12.05 5.29 3.70
N PHE A 299 -11.03 6.09 4.04
CA PHE A 299 -10.40 5.96 5.35
C PHE A 299 -11.28 6.39 6.52
N ASP A 300 -12.10 7.43 6.37
CA ASP A 300 -13.02 7.86 7.44
C ASP A 300 -14.01 6.74 7.81
N ASP A 301 -14.57 6.04 6.82
CA ASP A 301 -15.44 4.89 7.06
C ASP A 301 -14.68 3.71 7.68
N TRP A 302 -13.43 3.47 7.23
CA TRP A 302 -12.59 2.42 7.79
C TRP A 302 -12.23 2.69 9.25
N TYR A 303 -11.96 3.94 9.62
CA TYR A 303 -11.74 4.33 11.02
C TYR A 303 -12.95 4.01 11.89
N VAL A 304 -14.14 4.48 11.49
CA VAL A 304 -15.38 4.23 12.23
C VAL A 304 -15.62 2.73 12.36
N HIS A 305 -15.40 1.98 11.28
CA HIS A 305 -15.53 0.53 11.28
C HIS A 305 -14.59 -0.14 12.29
N LEU A 306 -13.30 0.20 12.26
CA LEU A 306 -12.29 -0.34 13.18
C LEU A 306 -12.62 0.01 14.64
N ARG A 307 -13.06 1.23 14.93
CA ARG A 307 -13.51 1.61 16.28
C ARG A 307 -14.71 0.76 16.72
N LYS A 308 -15.67 0.47 15.83
CA LYS A 308 -16.81 -0.40 16.13
C LYS A 308 -16.42 -1.88 16.29
N LEU A 309 -15.32 -2.32 15.68
CA LEU A 309 -14.69 -3.62 15.94
C LEU A 309 -13.90 -3.65 17.26
N GLY A 310 -13.77 -2.51 17.97
CA GLY A 310 -13.06 -2.41 19.24
C GLY A 310 -11.58 -2.05 19.11
N VAL A 311 -11.11 -1.64 17.93
CA VAL A 311 -9.72 -1.19 17.74
C VAL A 311 -9.51 0.19 18.34
N ASP A 312 -8.49 0.34 19.18
CA ASP A 312 -8.05 1.63 19.73
C ASP A 312 -6.96 2.30 18.89
N PHE A 313 -6.86 3.62 18.98
CA PHE A 313 -5.84 4.41 18.30
C PHE A 313 -5.14 5.34 19.30
N GLU A 314 -3.80 5.36 19.28
CA GLU A 314 -2.98 6.22 20.14
C GLU A 314 -1.92 6.97 19.32
N ALA A 315 -1.68 8.23 19.70
CA ALA A 315 -0.72 9.10 19.03
C ALA A 315 0.70 8.91 19.59
N LYS A 316 1.35 7.79 19.24
CA LYS A 316 2.71 7.46 19.70
C LYS A 316 3.58 6.91 18.55
N MET A 317 4.88 7.20 18.60
CA MET A 317 5.89 6.65 17.70
C MET A 317 6.62 5.48 18.34
N LEU A 318 6.82 4.39 17.61
CA LEU A 318 7.81 3.37 17.97
C LEU A 318 9.23 3.90 17.77
N ARG A 319 10.05 3.87 18.82
CA ARG A 319 11.48 4.21 18.77
C ARG A 319 12.38 2.98 18.58
N GLY A 320 11.96 1.84 19.11
CA GLY A 320 12.65 0.58 18.90
C GLY A 320 12.22 -0.49 19.90
N PHE A 321 12.91 -1.61 19.86
CA PHE A 321 12.71 -2.72 20.78
C PHE A 321 13.96 -3.01 21.60
N THR A 322 13.77 -3.55 22.80
CA THR A 322 14.82 -4.24 23.56
C THR A 322 14.37 -5.67 23.85
N LEU A 323 15.34 -6.60 23.85
CA LEU A 323 15.12 -7.99 24.24
C LEU A 323 16.07 -8.31 25.38
N GLU A 324 15.55 -8.30 26.60
CA GLU A 324 16.29 -8.57 27.83
C GLU A 324 15.66 -9.78 28.52
N ASP A 325 16.47 -10.79 28.86
CA ASP A 325 16.02 -12.03 29.52
C ASP A 325 14.82 -12.72 28.84
N GLY A 326 14.75 -12.62 27.50
CA GLY A 326 13.66 -13.18 26.70
C GLY A 326 12.36 -12.37 26.70
N VAL A 327 12.35 -11.20 27.36
CA VAL A 327 11.22 -10.26 27.38
C VAL A 327 11.43 -9.19 26.31
N LEU A 328 10.53 -9.15 25.34
CA LEU A 328 10.51 -8.14 24.28
C LEU A 328 9.74 -6.90 24.75
N THR A 329 10.43 -5.76 24.85
CA THR A 329 9.84 -4.47 25.24
C THR A 329 9.88 -3.50 24.07
N ALA A 330 8.73 -2.92 23.72
CA ALA A 330 8.65 -1.81 22.78
C ALA A 330 8.83 -0.47 23.49
N TRP A 331 9.64 0.42 22.92
CA TRP A 331 9.85 1.78 23.43
C TRP A 331 9.13 2.77 22.53
N VAL A 332 8.28 3.60 23.14
CA VAL A 332 7.42 4.54 22.43
C VAL A 332 7.62 5.97 22.90
N ALA A 333 7.47 6.92 22.00
CA ALA A 333 7.46 8.35 22.31
C ALA A 333 6.08 8.94 21.98
N SER A 334 5.55 9.80 22.85
CA SER A 334 4.30 10.52 22.56
C SER A 334 4.48 11.44 21.35
N SER A 335 3.44 11.54 20.53
CA SER A 335 3.39 12.48 19.40
C SER A 335 3.61 13.92 19.88
N SER A 336 4.37 14.70 19.12
CA SER A 336 4.48 16.15 19.30
C SER A 336 3.86 16.88 18.09
N PRO A 337 3.20 18.04 18.28
CA PRO A 337 2.68 18.87 17.19
C PRO A 337 3.71 19.24 16.12
N ASP A 338 5.01 19.28 16.48
CA ASP A 338 6.09 19.57 15.54
C ASP A 338 6.25 18.48 14.45
N TRP A 339 5.67 17.31 14.67
CA TRP A 339 5.79 16.15 13.79
C TRP A 339 4.92 16.27 12.53
N LEU A 340 3.93 17.17 12.53
CA LEU A 340 3.17 17.53 11.33
C LEU A 340 4.06 18.12 10.23
N ASP A 341 5.18 18.77 10.58
CA ASP A 341 6.15 19.34 9.63
C ASP A 341 7.33 18.38 9.32
N HIS A 342 7.48 17.28 10.06
CA HIS A 342 8.64 16.38 9.97
C HIS A 342 8.48 15.20 9.00
N ASP A 343 7.28 14.92 8.50
CA ASP A 343 7.05 13.89 7.48
C ASP A 343 7.80 14.19 6.15
N LEU A 344 8.33 15.41 6.00
CA LEU A 344 9.15 15.84 4.86
C LEU A 344 10.65 16.00 5.17
N ARG A 345 11.11 15.81 6.42
CA ARG A 345 12.42 16.31 6.88
C ARG A 345 13.32 15.34 7.65
N LEU A 346 12.93 14.09 7.87
CA LEU A 346 13.87 13.15 8.49
C LEU A 346 15.00 12.85 7.49
N ASP A 347 16.16 13.50 7.68
CA ASP A 347 17.42 13.05 7.09
C ASP A 347 17.78 11.73 7.82
N PRO A 348 17.71 10.57 7.14
CA PRO A 348 17.83 9.25 7.77
C PRO A 348 19.20 8.95 8.39
N ARG A 349 20.17 9.88 8.28
CA ARG A 349 21.56 9.68 8.68
C ARG A 349 21.92 10.30 10.02
N GLU A 350 21.08 11.15 10.61
CA GLU A 350 21.42 11.83 11.87
C GLU A 350 21.02 11.02 13.12
N ASP A 351 20.02 10.13 13.04
CA ASP A 351 19.47 9.40 14.20
C ASP A 351 19.94 7.93 14.34
N SER A 352 20.93 7.47 13.55
CA SER A 352 21.22 6.03 13.40
C SER A 352 21.90 5.35 14.60
N ASP A 353 22.31 6.10 15.63
CA ASP A 353 23.08 5.62 16.78
C ASP A 353 22.43 5.91 18.16
N GLU A 354 21.18 6.42 18.21
CA GLU A 354 20.53 6.70 19.49
C GLU A 354 19.92 5.44 20.13
N ASP A 355 20.17 5.26 21.44
CA ASP A 355 19.53 4.24 22.28
C ASP A 355 18.00 4.41 22.22
N PRO A 356 17.20 3.37 21.93
CA PRO A 356 15.74 3.48 21.83
C PRO A 356 15.07 3.95 23.13
N ARG A 357 15.79 3.94 24.27
CA ARG A 357 15.34 4.46 25.57
C ARG A 357 15.44 5.98 25.70
N ASN A 358 16.19 6.66 24.83
CA ASN A 358 16.34 8.10 24.91
C ASN A 358 15.02 8.79 24.56
N GLN A 359 14.47 9.54 25.52
CA GLN A 359 13.20 10.28 25.37
C GLN A 359 11.99 9.38 25.00
N ALA A 360 12.04 8.10 25.34
CA ALA A 360 10.97 7.13 25.13
C ALA A 360 10.59 6.46 26.46
N GLU A 361 9.37 5.96 26.52
CA GLU A 361 8.84 5.17 27.64
C GLU A 361 8.52 3.76 27.17
N PRO A 362 8.61 2.74 28.04
CA PRO A 362 8.17 1.39 27.70
C PRO A 362 6.66 1.41 27.41
N LEU A 363 6.23 0.66 26.40
CA LEU A 363 4.82 0.54 26.09
C LEU A 363 4.09 -0.22 27.22
N ASP A 364 3.15 0.47 27.86
CA ASP A 364 2.37 -0.05 28.98
C ASP A 364 0.85 0.12 28.72
N PRO A 365 0.03 -0.94 28.88
CA PRO A 365 0.43 -2.33 29.13
C PRO A 365 1.16 -2.94 27.92
N ALA A 366 2.13 -3.81 28.21
CA ALA A 366 2.81 -4.59 27.19
C ALA A 366 1.82 -5.57 26.52
N PRO A 367 1.70 -5.56 25.18
CA PRO A 367 0.81 -6.46 24.45
C PRO A 367 1.43 -7.87 24.31
N ASP A 368 0.59 -8.85 23.96
CA ASP A 368 1.05 -10.21 23.66
C ASP A 368 1.81 -10.29 22.33
N TYR A 369 1.44 -9.45 21.36
CA TYR A 369 2.06 -9.39 20.04
C TYR A 369 2.32 -7.97 19.56
N TYR A 370 3.34 -7.83 18.71
CA TYR A 370 3.69 -6.58 18.05
C TYR A 370 3.66 -6.76 16.52
N VAL A 371 3.09 -5.79 15.82
CA VAL A 371 3.12 -5.67 14.36
C VAL A 371 3.78 -4.35 14.01
N VAL A 372 4.90 -4.41 13.28
CA VAL A 372 5.59 -3.22 12.77
C VAL A 372 5.14 -3.00 11.33
N ALA A 373 4.21 -2.07 11.13
CA ALA A 373 3.60 -1.75 9.84
C ALA A 373 3.99 -0.34 9.36
N THR A 374 5.28 -0.03 9.44
CA THR A 374 5.87 1.24 9.01
C THR A 374 6.65 1.06 7.69
N ASP A 375 7.28 2.11 7.18
CA ASP A 375 8.18 1.99 6.04
C ASP A 375 9.39 1.08 6.36
N ALA A 376 9.96 0.44 5.33
CA ALA A 376 10.99 -0.58 5.51
C ALA A 376 12.20 -0.07 6.30
N PHE A 377 12.60 1.19 6.10
CA PHE A 377 13.73 1.78 6.80
C PHE A 377 13.45 1.93 8.30
N ARG A 378 12.32 2.52 8.68
CA ARG A 378 11.93 2.64 10.10
C ARG A 378 11.73 1.27 10.75
N ALA A 379 11.18 0.30 10.03
CA ALA A 379 11.03 -1.06 10.52
C ALA A 379 12.39 -1.72 10.80
N GLU A 380 13.37 -1.57 9.89
CA GLU A 380 14.73 -2.04 10.10
C GLU A 380 15.41 -1.35 11.29
N LEU A 381 15.28 -0.03 11.40
CA LEU A 381 15.87 0.73 12.52
C LEU A 381 15.30 0.29 13.87
N ALA A 382 13.96 0.20 13.97
CA ALA A 382 13.30 -0.17 15.21
C ALA A 382 13.63 -1.60 15.66
N THR A 383 13.82 -2.51 14.70
CA THR A 383 14.11 -3.94 14.97
C THR A 383 15.60 -4.27 15.01
N ARG A 384 16.48 -3.33 14.66
CA ARG A 384 17.94 -3.49 14.66
C ARG A 384 18.50 -4.10 15.95
N PRO A 385 18.10 -3.67 17.15
CA PRO A 385 18.62 -4.27 18.39
C PRO A 385 18.30 -5.77 18.53
N LEU A 386 17.21 -6.24 17.93
CA LEU A 386 16.81 -7.65 17.95
C LEU A 386 17.69 -8.52 17.05
N ARG A 387 18.23 -7.93 15.98
CA ARG A 387 19.17 -8.61 15.08
C ARG A 387 20.58 -8.60 15.64
N ASP A 388 21.04 -7.41 16.03
CA ASP A 388 22.44 -7.19 16.42
C ASP A 388 22.72 -7.78 17.84
N GLY A 389 21.69 -7.95 18.68
CA GLY A 389 21.79 -8.60 19.99
C GLY A 389 22.08 -10.12 19.95
N HIS A 390 21.97 -10.76 18.78
CA HIS A 390 22.34 -12.18 18.61
C HIS A 390 23.84 -12.40 18.33
N ASP A 391 24.60 -11.36 17.96
CA ASP A 391 26.01 -11.51 17.55
C ASP A 391 27.03 -11.33 18.70
N TYR A 392 26.59 -11.09 19.94
CA TYR A 392 27.49 -10.91 21.10
C TYR A 392 27.40 -12.01 22.17
N ALA A 393 26.62 -13.06 21.96
CA ALA A 393 26.55 -14.21 22.88
C ALA A 393 27.62 -15.30 22.62
N SER A 394 28.66 -14.99 21.83
CA SER A 394 29.80 -15.88 21.61
C SER A 394 31.12 -15.11 21.59
N SER A 395 31.60 -14.71 22.77
CA SER A 395 33.03 -14.52 23.05
C SER A 395 33.29 -14.57 24.54
#